data_AF-A0A3Q3G1X1-F1
#
_entry.id   AF-A0A3Q3G1X1-F1
#
_cell.length_a   1.000
_cell.length_b   1.000
_cell.length_c   1.000
_cell.angle_alpha   90.00
_cell.angle_beta   90.00
_cell.angle_gamma   90.00
#
_symmetry.space_group_name_H-M   'P 1'
#
loop_
_entity.id
_entity.type
_entity.pdbx_description
1 polymer ?
#
loop_
_entity_poly.entity_id
_entity_poly.type
_entity_poly.pdbx_seq_one_letter_code
_entity_poly.pdbx_strand_id
1 'polypeptide(L)'
;MFRCLFFESSFWFEGWIGLYFNEKSPTKWSWSGGANATKTDRFPFDSHGRYTAGHKNGFYHTYRQDARFFCFNLMVDDGKKTWEEALEHCRETHTDLTSLNSETEQRLALSEIQHDHITERVWIGLRFFGDHWLWVNGDPLVYEAWPEGDQEHQCPLRKRCGALTKEGHWENWDCEEKVHFIFPD
;
A
#
# COMPACT_ATOMS: atom_id res chain seq x y z
N MET A 1 -0.42 -6.73 -8.16
CA MET A 1 -1.88 -6.50 -8.33
C MET A 1 -2.13 -4.99 -8.39
N PHE A 2 -2.58 -4.44 -9.52
CA PHE A 2 -2.72 -2.98 -9.71
C PHE A 2 -3.74 -2.35 -8.76
N ARG A 3 -3.38 -1.21 -8.15
CA ARG A 3 -4.33 -0.45 -7.36
C ARG A 3 -4.60 0.92 -7.90
N CYS A 4 -5.84 1.12 -8.33
CA CYS A 4 -6.22 2.26 -9.10
C CYS A 4 -6.97 3.27 -8.22
N LEU A 5 -6.30 4.38 -7.87
CA LEU A 5 -6.89 5.49 -7.13
C LEU A 5 -7.10 6.69 -8.06
N PHE A 6 -8.13 7.46 -7.75
CA PHE A 6 -8.33 8.78 -8.33
C PHE A 6 -7.59 9.81 -7.46
N PHE A 7 -6.69 10.59 -8.06
CA PHE A 7 -6.03 11.73 -7.42
C PHE A 7 -6.69 13.02 -7.92
N GLU A 8 -7.16 13.88 -7.00
CA GLU A 8 -7.74 15.18 -7.35
C GLU A 8 -6.73 16.29 -7.03
N SER A 9 -6.42 17.18 -7.98
CA SER A 9 -6.75 18.60 -7.76
C SER A 9 -6.72 19.48 -9.02
N SER A 10 -6.62 18.93 -10.24
CA SER A 10 -6.55 19.79 -11.44
C SER A 10 -7.09 19.21 -12.75
N PHE A 11 -7.65 18.01 -12.76
CA PHE A 11 -8.08 17.37 -14.01
C PHE A 11 -9.60 17.37 -14.19
N TRP A 12 -10.04 17.94 -15.31
CA TRP A 12 -11.43 18.00 -15.79
C TRP A 12 -11.99 16.63 -16.24
N PHE A 13 -11.42 15.51 -15.76
CA PHE A 13 -11.67 14.18 -16.32
C PHE A 13 -12.31 13.25 -15.29
N GLU A 14 -13.32 12.50 -15.74
CA GLU A 14 -13.96 11.40 -15.03
C GLU A 14 -12.96 10.25 -14.84
N GLY A 15 -12.94 9.63 -13.65
CA GLY A 15 -12.03 8.51 -13.38
C GLY A 15 -12.62 7.38 -12.54
N TRP A 16 -12.29 6.13 -12.87
CA TRP A 16 -12.70 4.97 -12.08
C TRP A 16 -11.90 4.91 -10.77
N ILE A 17 -12.57 4.74 -9.65
CA ILE A 17 -11.92 4.76 -8.33
C ILE A 17 -11.43 3.39 -7.86
N GLY A 18 -11.47 2.38 -8.75
CA GLY A 18 -11.10 1.00 -8.39
C GLY A 18 -12.23 0.19 -7.73
N LEU A 19 -13.41 0.76 -7.49
CA LEU A 19 -14.55 0.04 -6.89
C LEU A 19 -15.45 -0.58 -7.97
N TYR A 20 -15.73 -1.88 -7.89
CA TYR A 20 -16.54 -2.61 -8.86
C TYR A 20 -17.49 -3.63 -8.23
N PHE A 21 -18.56 -3.95 -8.96
CA PHE A 21 -19.56 -4.92 -8.56
C PHE A 21 -19.08 -6.34 -8.89
N ASN A 22 -18.94 -7.16 -7.86
CA ASN A 22 -18.54 -8.56 -7.90
C ASN A 22 -19.66 -9.45 -7.34
N GLU A 23 -20.42 -10.10 -8.22
CA GLU A 23 -21.52 -11.01 -7.87
C GLU A 23 -21.09 -12.21 -7.03
N LYS A 24 -19.80 -12.56 -7.05
CA LYS A 24 -19.24 -13.68 -6.30
C LYS A 24 -18.77 -13.28 -4.90
N SER A 25 -18.79 -11.99 -4.57
CA SER A 25 -18.33 -11.47 -3.28
C SER A 25 -19.50 -11.31 -2.28
N PRO A 26 -19.29 -11.61 -0.98
CA PRO A 26 -20.32 -11.47 0.05
C PRO A 26 -20.84 -10.03 0.22
N THR A 27 -20.03 -9.01 -0.08
CA THR A 27 -20.42 -7.59 0.00
C THR A 27 -20.95 -7.03 -1.32
N LYS A 28 -20.97 -7.84 -2.39
CA LYS A 28 -21.26 -7.49 -3.79
C LYS A 28 -20.39 -6.40 -4.42
N TRP A 29 -19.76 -5.52 -3.65
CA TRP A 29 -18.80 -4.52 -4.10
C TRP A 29 -17.41 -4.87 -3.58
N SER A 30 -16.41 -4.76 -4.46
CA SER A 30 -15.02 -5.10 -4.17
C SER A 30 -14.10 -4.04 -4.76
N TRP A 31 -12.98 -3.80 -4.07
CA TRP A 31 -11.91 -2.98 -4.61
C TRP A 31 -11.12 -3.82 -5.62
N SER A 32 -10.63 -3.19 -6.68
CA SER A 32 -9.76 -3.81 -7.70
C SER A 32 -8.48 -4.40 -7.08
N GLY A 33 -8.08 -3.90 -5.91
CA GLY A 33 -7.01 -4.44 -5.07
C GLY A 33 -7.43 -5.57 -4.12
N GLY A 34 -8.54 -6.27 -4.38
CA GLY A 34 -8.93 -7.51 -3.67
C GLY A 34 -9.56 -7.35 -2.28
N ALA A 35 -9.59 -6.15 -1.72
CA ALA A 35 -10.23 -5.88 -0.44
C ALA A 35 -11.77 -5.80 -0.56
N ASN A 36 -12.48 -6.23 0.49
CA ASN A 36 -13.93 -6.05 0.60
C ASN A 36 -14.26 -4.57 0.83
N ALA A 37 -15.29 -4.06 0.17
CA ALA A 37 -15.77 -2.71 0.42
C ALA A 37 -16.54 -2.67 1.75
N THR A 38 -16.01 -1.97 2.76
CA THR A 38 -16.54 -1.93 4.14
C THR A 38 -17.54 -0.80 4.39
N LYS A 39 -17.63 0.22 3.52
CA LYS A 39 -18.58 1.34 3.69
C LYS A 39 -19.07 1.85 2.33
N THR A 40 -20.22 1.35 1.88
CA THR A 40 -20.81 1.73 0.59
C THR A 40 -21.99 2.69 0.71
N ASP A 41 -22.42 3.01 1.93
CA ASP A 41 -23.62 3.83 2.22
C ASP A 41 -23.59 5.26 1.64
N ARG A 42 -22.41 5.75 1.23
CA ARG A 42 -22.25 7.06 0.56
C ARG A 42 -22.46 6.99 -0.95
N PHE A 43 -22.48 5.79 -1.54
CA PHE A 43 -22.77 5.59 -2.95
C PHE A 43 -24.27 5.28 -3.04
N PRO A 44 -25.09 6.18 -3.63
CA PRO A 44 -26.51 5.88 -3.81
C PRO A 44 -26.61 4.58 -4.59
N PHE A 45 -27.27 3.57 -4.02
CA PHE A 45 -27.52 2.28 -4.67
C PHE A 45 -28.55 2.46 -5.80
N ASP A 46 -28.22 3.19 -6.86
CA ASP A 46 -28.93 3.08 -8.11
C ASP A 46 -28.36 1.88 -8.88
N SER A 47 -29.19 0.87 -9.07
CA SER A 47 -28.87 -0.48 -9.55
C SER A 47 -28.42 -0.56 -11.02
N HIS A 48 -27.73 0.45 -11.54
CA HIS A 48 -27.45 0.62 -12.96
C HIS A 48 -25.96 0.87 -13.27
N GLY A 49 -25.03 0.24 -12.56
CA GLY A 49 -23.61 0.29 -12.93
C GLY A 49 -22.77 -0.84 -12.36
N ARG A 50 -21.68 -1.19 -13.06
CA ARG A 50 -20.72 -2.24 -12.64
C ARG A 50 -19.49 -1.64 -11.94
N TYR A 51 -19.24 -0.34 -12.10
CA TYR A 51 -18.06 0.36 -11.59
C TYR A 51 -18.48 1.67 -10.92
N THR A 52 -17.64 2.20 -10.04
CA THR A 52 -17.83 3.54 -9.44
C THR A 52 -16.80 4.51 -9.97
N ALA A 53 -17.24 5.62 -10.55
CA ALA A 53 -16.38 6.69 -11.03
C ALA A 53 -16.50 7.94 -10.14
N GLY A 54 -15.42 8.72 -10.08
CA GLY A 54 -15.33 10.02 -9.42
C GLY A 54 -15.17 11.15 -10.43
N HIS A 55 -15.76 12.30 -10.09
CA HIS A 55 -15.64 13.57 -10.80
C HIS A 55 -15.76 14.71 -9.77
N LYS A 56 -15.48 15.96 -10.16
CA LYS A 56 -15.51 17.15 -9.27
C LYS A 56 -16.80 17.36 -8.46
N ASN A 57 -17.90 16.70 -8.84
CA ASN A 57 -19.21 16.81 -8.20
C ASN A 57 -19.57 15.57 -7.35
N GLY A 58 -18.62 14.66 -7.14
CA GLY A 58 -18.81 13.43 -6.35
C GLY A 58 -18.67 12.14 -7.16
N PHE A 59 -19.20 11.05 -6.60
CA PHE A 59 -19.10 9.71 -7.15
C PHE A 59 -20.43 9.25 -7.76
N TYR A 60 -20.36 8.43 -8.82
CA TYR A 60 -21.52 7.86 -9.50
C TYR A 60 -21.23 6.48 -10.06
N HIS A 61 -22.27 5.68 -10.26
CA HIS A 61 -22.15 4.36 -10.87
C HIS A 61 -22.12 4.44 -12.40
N THR A 62 -21.31 3.59 -13.02
CA THR A 62 -21.15 3.55 -14.47
C THR A 62 -20.94 2.13 -14.98
N TYR A 63 -21.34 1.88 -16.23
CA TYR A 63 -20.99 0.66 -16.97
C TYR A 63 -19.68 0.82 -17.76
N ARG A 64 -19.14 2.04 -17.83
CA ARG A 64 -17.91 2.34 -18.56
C ARG A 64 -16.68 1.92 -17.76
N GLN A 65 -15.87 1.05 -18.35
CA GLN A 65 -14.58 0.59 -17.82
C GLN A 65 -13.42 1.44 -18.36
N ASP A 66 -13.67 2.32 -19.33
CA ASP A 66 -12.73 3.22 -20.03
C ASP A 66 -12.49 4.56 -19.30
N ALA A 67 -13.04 4.73 -18.10
CA ALA A 67 -12.71 5.89 -17.27
C ALA A 67 -11.20 5.86 -16.94
N ARG A 68 -10.53 7.02 -16.97
CA ARG A 68 -9.09 7.08 -16.68
C ARG A 68 -8.87 6.78 -15.20
N PHE A 69 -7.90 5.96 -14.87
CA PHE A 69 -7.58 5.64 -13.49
C PHE A 69 -6.06 5.57 -13.33
N PHE A 70 -5.54 6.00 -12.19
CA PHE A 70 -4.12 5.88 -11.89
C PHE A 70 -3.91 4.63 -11.07
N CYS A 71 -3.31 3.60 -11.66
CA CYS A 71 -2.85 2.47 -10.88
C CYS A 71 -1.44 2.72 -10.36
N PHE A 72 -1.23 2.50 -9.07
CA PHE A 72 0.10 2.23 -8.54
C PHE A 72 0.26 0.72 -8.39
N ASN A 73 1.48 0.25 -8.62
CA ASN A 73 1.89 -1.11 -8.37
C ASN A 73 3.01 -1.08 -7.32
N LEU A 74 3.09 -2.13 -6.52
CA LEU A 74 4.24 -2.36 -5.65
C LEU A 74 5.08 -3.44 -6.30
N MET A 75 6.38 -3.22 -6.32
CA MET A 75 7.35 -4.19 -6.83
C MET A 75 8.31 -4.58 -5.72
N VAL A 76 8.80 -5.81 -5.81
CA VAL A 76 9.84 -6.32 -4.93
C VAL A 76 11.12 -6.44 -5.75
N ASP A 77 12.20 -5.86 -5.25
CA ASP A 77 13.51 -6.08 -5.88
C ASP A 77 14.06 -7.43 -5.46
N ASP A 78 14.57 -8.21 -6.42
CA ASP A 78 15.19 -9.52 -6.19
C ASP A 78 16.59 -9.42 -5.54
N GLY A 79 17.18 -8.22 -5.49
CA GLY A 79 18.47 -7.96 -4.86
C GLY A 79 18.34 -7.71 -3.36
N LYS A 80 19.01 -8.54 -2.55
CA LYS A 80 19.10 -8.29 -1.10
C LYS A 80 20.02 -7.12 -0.81
N LYS A 81 19.52 -6.13 -0.06
CA LYS A 81 20.21 -4.89 0.28
C LYS A 81 20.00 -4.53 1.75
N THR A 82 20.93 -3.78 2.32
CA THR A 82 20.70 -3.09 3.60
C THR A 82 19.59 -2.05 3.42
N TRP A 83 19.03 -1.54 4.52
CA TRP A 83 17.95 -0.56 4.42
C TRP A 83 18.42 0.71 3.69
N GLU A 84 19.63 1.19 4.00
CA GLU A 84 20.26 2.33 3.34
C GLU A 84 20.53 2.07 1.85
N GLU A 85 21.07 0.90 1.49
CA GLU A 85 21.32 0.51 0.10
C GLU A 85 19.99 0.42 -0.70
N ALA A 86 18.93 -0.07 -0.08
CA ALA A 86 17.60 -0.16 -0.70
C ALA A 86 16.99 1.23 -0.92
N LEU A 87 17.12 2.12 0.06
CA LEU A 87 16.67 3.51 -0.08
C LEU A 87 17.42 4.24 -1.20
N GLU A 88 18.75 4.10 -1.25
CA GLU A 88 19.57 4.70 -2.29
C GLU A 88 19.16 4.19 -3.68
N HIS A 89 18.92 2.88 -3.81
CA HIS A 89 18.44 2.28 -5.05
C HIS A 89 17.11 2.87 -5.53
N CYS A 90 16.14 3.08 -4.63
CA CYS A 90 14.86 3.71 -4.98
C CYS A 90 15.05 5.17 -5.43
N ARG A 91 15.96 5.91 -4.76
CA ARG A 91 16.21 7.32 -5.09
C ARG A 91 16.91 7.52 -6.43
N GLU A 92 17.74 6.56 -6.85
CA GLU A 92 18.31 6.55 -8.21
C GLU A 92 17.21 6.48 -9.28
N THR A 93 16.09 5.82 -8.99
CA THR A 93 14.92 5.73 -9.88
C THR A 93 13.85 6.80 -9.60
N HIS A 94 14.18 7.84 -8.81
CA HIS A 94 13.30 8.94 -8.41
C HIS A 94 12.08 8.50 -7.57
N THR A 95 12.18 7.39 -6.85
CA THR A 95 11.20 6.94 -5.87
C THR A 95 11.83 6.84 -4.47
N ASP A 96 11.04 6.42 -3.47
CA ASP A 96 11.53 6.08 -2.13
C ASP A 96 10.98 4.70 -1.74
N LEU A 97 11.52 4.11 -0.67
CA LEU A 97 10.96 2.90 -0.09
C LEU A 97 9.48 3.10 0.29
N THR A 98 8.68 2.06 0.06
CA THR A 98 7.21 2.13 0.18
C THR A 98 6.75 2.43 1.61
N SER A 99 5.85 3.41 1.74
CA SER A 99 5.00 3.59 2.93
C SER A 99 3.77 2.71 2.87
N LEU A 100 3.31 2.20 4.02
CA LEU A 100 2.09 1.40 4.14
C LEU A 100 1.10 2.12 5.08
N ASN A 101 0.27 3.00 4.54
CA ASN A 101 -0.64 3.85 5.29
C ASN A 101 -2.10 3.38 5.31
N SER A 102 -2.35 2.14 4.91
CA SER A 102 -3.67 1.52 4.99
C SER A 102 -3.59 -0.01 5.06
N GLU A 103 -4.58 -0.67 5.66
CA GLU A 103 -4.75 -2.14 5.60
C GLU A 103 -4.73 -2.62 4.14
N THR A 104 -5.28 -1.78 3.28
CA THR A 104 -5.34 -1.95 1.85
C THR A 104 -3.88 -2.04 1.34
N GLU A 105 -3.01 -1.05 1.55
CA GLU A 105 -1.59 -1.11 1.10
C GLU A 105 -0.82 -2.28 1.71
N GLN A 106 -1.00 -2.53 3.01
CA GLN A 106 -0.44 -3.69 3.71
C GLN A 106 -0.72 -4.99 2.95
N ARG A 107 -1.97 -5.24 2.56
CA ARG A 107 -2.36 -6.48 1.87
C ARG A 107 -1.76 -6.62 0.49
N LEU A 108 -1.57 -5.51 -0.24
CA LEU A 108 -0.89 -5.55 -1.53
C LEU A 108 0.56 -5.92 -1.36
N ALA A 109 1.28 -5.18 -0.51
CA ALA A 109 2.67 -5.45 -0.17
C ALA A 109 2.85 -6.90 0.26
N LEU A 110 1.96 -7.38 1.14
CA LEU A 110 1.95 -8.77 1.60
C LEU A 110 1.81 -9.76 0.45
N SER A 111 0.91 -9.50 -0.51
CA SER A 111 0.69 -10.38 -1.65
C SER A 111 1.89 -10.48 -2.60
N GLU A 112 2.68 -9.41 -2.73
CA GLU A 112 3.87 -9.42 -3.59
C GLU A 112 5.04 -10.20 -2.95
N ILE A 113 5.10 -10.28 -1.61
CA ILE A 113 6.22 -10.91 -0.89
C ILE A 113 6.01 -12.38 -0.52
N GLN A 114 4.85 -12.99 -0.83
CA GLN A 114 4.56 -14.38 -0.47
C GLN A 114 5.41 -15.42 -1.22
N HIS A 115 6.18 -15.01 -2.23
CA HIS A 115 6.97 -15.91 -3.04
C HIS A 115 8.14 -16.54 -2.26
N ASP A 116 8.45 -17.81 -2.52
CA ASP A 116 9.48 -18.58 -1.79
C ASP A 116 10.90 -18.01 -1.91
N HIS A 117 11.22 -17.32 -3.01
CA HIS A 117 12.54 -16.72 -3.22
C HIS A 117 12.74 -15.42 -2.41
N ILE A 118 11.65 -14.79 -1.97
CA ILE A 118 11.69 -13.58 -1.14
C ILE A 118 12.02 -13.98 0.30
N THR A 119 12.77 -13.11 0.97
CA THR A 119 13.14 -13.28 2.38
C THR A 119 11.92 -13.24 3.29
N GLU A 120 12.00 -13.82 4.48
CA GLU A 120 10.91 -13.82 5.49
C GLU A 120 10.39 -12.41 5.85
N ARG A 121 11.22 -11.40 5.60
CA ARG A 121 10.88 -9.99 5.73
C ARG A 121 11.45 -9.20 4.57
N VAL A 122 10.87 -8.05 4.31
CA VAL A 122 11.35 -7.11 3.31
C VAL A 122 11.36 -5.69 3.84
N TRP A 123 12.28 -4.86 3.36
CA TRP A 123 12.32 -3.46 3.76
C TRP A 123 11.10 -2.69 3.25
N ILE A 124 10.58 -1.87 4.15
CA ILE A 124 9.60 -0.81 3.88
C ILE A 124 10.23 0.53 4.29
N GLY A 125 9.62 1.64 3.90
CA GLY A 125 10.17 2.99 4.11
C GLY A 125 10.20 3.48 5.56
N LEU A 126 9.99 2.60 6.53
CA LEU A 126 9.81 2.95 7.93
C LEU A 126 11.17 3.03 8.64
N ARG A 127 11.42 4.13 9.36
CA ARG A 127 12.66 4.34 10.12
C ARG A 127 12.39 4.98 11.47
N PHE A 128 13.11 4.53 12.49
CA PHE A 128 13.09 5.14 13.81
C PHE A 128 14.12 6.26 13.89
N PHE A 129 13.65 7.48 14.10
CA PHE A 129 14.49 8.68 14.19
C PHE A 129 13.83 9.72 15.09
N GLY A 130 14.61 10.40 15.94
CA GLY A 130 14.08 11.45 16.83
C GLY A 130 13.00 10.95 17.79
N ASP A 131 13.17 9.75 18.34
CA ASP A 131 12.26 9.09 19.29
C ASP A 131 10.86 8.74 18.75
N HIS A 132 10.71 8.65 17.42
CA HIS A 132 9.49 8.19 16.77
C HIS A 132 9.78 7.44 15.47
N TRP A 133 8.80 6.70 14.98
CA TRP A 133 8.81 6.11 13.65
C TRP A 133 8.29 7.09 12.61
N LEU A 134 8.92 7.12 11.45
CA LEU A 134 8.52 7.94 10.30
C LEU A 134 8.69 7.17 8.99
N TRP A 135 7.92 7.58 7.98
CA TRP A 135 8.15 7.16 6.61
C TRP A 135 9.20 8.07 5.95
N VAL A 136 10.20 7.46 5.32
CA VAL A 136 11.31 8.19 4.70
C VAL A 136 10.90 9.01 3.48
N ASN A 137 9.80 8.64 2.83
CA ASN A 137 9.19 9.38 1.72
C ASN A 137 8.45 10.66 2.20
N GLY A 138 8.34 10.88 3.51
CA GLY A 138 7.67 12.03 4.11
C GLY A 138 6.16 11.88 4.31
N ASP A 139 5.58 10.72 3.98
CA ASP A 139 4.16 10.46 4.22
C ASP A 139 3.85 10.43 5.74
N PRO A 140 2.63 10.83 6.14
CA PRO A 140 2.24 10.76 7.53
C PRO A 140 2.04 9.30 7.97
N LEU A 141 2.50 8.95 9.17
CA LEU A 141 2.25 7.64 9.79
C LEU A 141 0.82 7.60 10.35
N VAL A 142 -0.15 7.18 9.52
CA VAL A 142 -1.59 7.18 9.89
C VAL A 142 -2.19 5.80 10.12
N TYR A 143 -1.41 4.76 9.86
CA TYR A 143 -1.76 3.36 10.03
C TYR A 143 -0.53 2.65 10.59
N GLU A 144 -0.74 1.66 11.46
CA GLU A 144 0.32 0.88 12.09
C GLU A 144 -0.11 -0.58 12.16
N ALA A 145 0.82 -1.49 11.86
CA ALA A 145 0.55 -2.94 11.86
C ALA A 145 1.59 -3.71 12.67
N TRP A 146 2.02 -3.16 13.80
CA TRP A 146 2.87 -3.83 14.77
C TRP A 146 2.13 -5.03 15.42
N PRO A 147 2.84 -6.11 15.79
CA PRO A 147 2.25 -7.24 16.48
C PRO A 147 1.82 -6.88 17.92
N GLU A 148 0.70 -7.45 18.37
CA GLU A 148 0.23 -7.25 19.75
C GLU A 148 1.24 -7.84 20.76
N GLY A 149 1.61 -7.04 21.76
CA GLY A 149 2.48 -7.48 22.87
C GLY A 149 3.99 -7.34 22.62
N ASP A 150 4.41 -7.01 21.40
CA ASP A 150 5.79 -6.59 21.16
C ASP A 150 5.99 -5.14 21.62
N GLN A 151 7.07 -4.88 22.34
CA GLN A 151 7.45 -3.54 22.79
C GLN A 151 8.85 -3.14 22.30
N GLU A 152 9.57 -4.01 21.59
CA GLU A 152 10.92 -3.74 21.11
C GLU A 152 10.94 -2.54 20.14
N HIS A 153 9.89 -2.40 19.34
CA HIS A 153 9.71 -1.29 18.40
C HIS A 153 9.43 0.06 19.09
N GLN A 154 9.04 0.13 20.36
CA GLN A 154 8.70 1.41 20.99
C GLN A 154 9.93 2.28 21.25
N CYS A 155 11.07 1.66 21.59
CA CYS A 155 12.34 2.35 21.85
C CYS A 155 13.54 1.50 21.38
N PRO A 156 13.70 1.29 20.06
CA PRO A 156 14.74 0.43 19.53
C PRO A 156 16.13 1.04 19.71
N LEU A 157 16.99 0.34 20.47
CA LEU A 157 18.40 0.73 20.63
C LEU A 157 19.23 0.42 19.37
N ARG A 158 18.93 -0.68 18.67
CA ARG A 158 19.69 -1.15 17.50
C ARG A 158 18.83 -1.32 16.26
N LYS A 159 17.74 -2.09 16.36
CA LYS A 159 16.84 -2.41 15.25
C LYS A 159 15.93 -1.22 14.89
N ARG A 160 16.46 -0.25 14.13
CA ARG A 160 15.82 1.05 13.85
C ARG A 160 15.21 1.15 12.45
N CYS A 161 15.19 0.07 11.70
CA CYS A 161 14.58 0.01 10.36
C CYS A 161 13.35 -0.88 10.40
N GLY A 162 12.27 -0.50 9.72
CA GLY A 162 11.05 -1.29 9.70
C GLY A 162 11.01 -2.21 8.48
N ALA A 163 10.49 -3.42 8.69
CA ALA A 163 10.29 -4.42 7.67
C ALA A 163 8.84 -4.96 7.72
N LEU A 164 8.31 -5.36 6.56
CA LEU A 164 7.07 -6.14 6.48
C LEU A 164 7.45 -7.62 6.47
N THR A 165 6.83 -8.41 7.37
CA THR A 165 7.04 -9.86 7.42
C THR A 165 6.05 -10.62 6.54
N LYS A 166 6.39 -11.86 6.15
CA LYS A 166 5.48 -12.73 5.39
C LYS A 166 4.21 -13.10 6.16
N GLU A 167 4.22 -12.99 7.49
CA GLU A 167 3.03 -13.15 8.34
C GLU A 167 2.10 -11.92 8.32
N GLY A 168 2.54 -10.81 7.71
CA GLY A 168 1.69 -9.64 7.47
C GLY A 168 1.65 -8.62 8.58
N HIS A 169 2.66 -8.58 9.46
CA HIS A 169 2.85 -7.52 10.45
C HIS A 169 4.17 -6.79 10.21
N TRP A 170 4.35 -5.65 10.87
CA TRP A 170 5.60 -4.90 10.84
C TRP A 170 6.54 -5.39 11.94
N GLU A 171 7.82 -5.40 11.63
CA GLU A 171 8.88 -5.76 12.56
C GLU A 171 9.99 -4.71 12.49
N ASN A 172 10.54 -4.33 13.64
CA ASN A 172 11.76 -3.53 13.66
C ASN A 172 12.97 -4.47 13.50
N TRP A 173 13.88 -4.12 12.59
CA TRP A 173 15.01 -4.98 12.21
C TRP A 173 16.32 -4.20 12.14
N ASP A 174 17.42 -4.96 12.16
CA ASP A 174 18.77 -4.40 12.07
C ASP A 174 19.03 -3.88 10.65
N CYS A 175 19.30 -2.58 10.52
CA CYS A 175 19.42 -1.89 9.24
C CYS A 175 20.55 -2.45 8.36
N GLU A 176 21.56 -3.08 8.98
CA GLU A 176 22.73 -3.67 8.31
C GLU A 176 22.43 -5.05 7.69
N GLU A 177 21.28 -5.65 8.00
CA GLU A 177 20.87 -6.93 7.42
C GLU A 177 20.46 -6.77 5.96
N LYS A 178 20.82 -7.76 5.13
CA LYS A 178 20.49 -7.74 3.71
C LYS A 178 19.23 -8.56 3.43
N VAL A 179 18.15 -7.88 3.10
CA VAL A 179 16.87 -8.47 2.71
C VAL A 179 16.34 -7.83 1.43
N HIS A 180 15.32 -8.43 0.83
CA HIS A 180 14.61 -7.80 -0.30
C HIS A 180 13.83 -6.58 0.18
N PHE A 181 13.31 -5.76 -0.73
CA PHE A 181 12.64 -4.51 -0.38
C PHE A 181 11.51 -4.17 -1.35
N ILE A 182 10.52 -3.41 -0.85
CA ILE A 182 9.34 -3.00 -1.63
C ILE A 182 9.46 -1.53 -2.02
N PHE A 183 9.23 -1.25 -3.30
CA PHE A 183 9.20 0.10 -3.85
C PHE A 183 8.00 0.28 -4.80
N PRO A 184 7.51 1.51 -4.97
CA PRO A 184 6.47 1.81 -5.93
C PRO A 184 7.02 1.84 -7.37
N ASP A 185 6.21 1.39 -8.34
CA ASP A 185 6.44 1.58 -9.79
C ASP A 185 6.13 3.02 -10.24
#